data_AF-A0AA51C7T8-F1
#
_entry.id   AF-A0AA51C7T8-F1
#
_cell.length_a   1.000
_cell.length_b   1.000
_cell.length_c   1.000
_cell.angle_alpha   90.00
_cell.angle_beta   90.00
_cell.angle_gamma   90.00
#
_symmetry.space_group_name_H-M   'P 1'
#
loop_
_entity.id
_entity.type
_entity.pdbx_description
1 polymer ?
#
loop_
_entity_poly.entity_id
_entity_poly.type
_entity_poly.pdbx_seq_one_letter_code
_entity_poly.pdbx_strand_id
1 'polypeptide(L)'
;MKRQNIRKTLLVIFILSLPITMFYLSPLLTLQGALRGIVTSSLLFVVISAIIAFFAGRIFCGWICPGGAVQEVLFPANDRRVVGGKYDFIKYGIAMIWLAILMFLFVKAGGIMAIKPLYGIEGGFSLRTSTSYLMFYIAMGAIVILSLLIGRRPFCHYGCLLAPFMIAGKWAATKTKMPHLHLEADSSKCIDCKLCTKSCPMSLDVNAMVRSENMYSHECISCGACVDICPRKVISYSFSKAGKQA
;
A
#
# COMPACT_ATOMS: atom_id res chain seq x y z
N MET A 1 -2.39 22.01 3.89
CA MET A 1 -0.90 21.96 3.76
C MET A 1 -0.18 21.34 4.98
N LYS A 2 -0.49 21.68 6.24
CA LYS A 2 0.20 21.08 7.42
C LYS A 2 0.23 19.54 7.39
N ARG A 3 -0.90 18.89 7.03
CA ARG A 3 -1.02 17.43 6.92
C ARG A 3 -0.06 16.80 5.90
N GLN A 4 0.09 17.42 4.72
CA GLN A 4 0.99 16.91 3.67
C GLN A 4 2.45 16.99 4.08
N ASN A 5 2.84 18.06 4.79
CA ASN A 5 4.20 18.19 5.28
C ASN A 5 4.52 17.08 6.29
N ILE A 6 3.61 16.84 7.26
CA ILE A 6 3.75 15.73 8.21
C ILE A 6 3.86 14.39 7.48
N ARG A 7 3.00 14.13 6.49
CA ARG A 7 3.08 12.89 5.70
C ARG A 7 4.44 12.74 5.03
N LYS A 8 4.92 13.76 4.32
CA LYS A 8 6.22 13.70 3.64
C LYS A 8 7.37 13.50 4.61
N THR A 9 7.36 14.17 5.76
CA THR A 9 8.35 13.97 6.82
C THR A 9 8.33 12.53 7.33
N LEU A 10 7.15 11.97 7.61
CA LEU A 10 7.01 10.58 8.03
C LEU A 10 7.54 9.61 6.96
N LEU A 11 7.20 9.83 5.68
CA LEU A 11 7.70 9.00 4.58
C LEU A 11 9.23 9.02 4.51
N VAL A 12 9.88 10.17 4.71
CA VAL A 12 11.35 10.26 4.76
C VAL A 12 11.93 9.49 5.95
N ILE A 13 11.33 9.63 7.14
CA ILE A 13 11.75 8.87 8.33
C ILE A 13 11.64 7.35 8.07
N PHE A 14 10.55 6.90 7.43
CA PHE A 14 10.38 5.48 7.12
C PHE A 14 11.36 4.98 6.05
N ILE A 15 11.76 5.80 5.08
CA ILE A 15 12.85 5.47 4.14
C ILE A 15 14.16 5.25 4.90
N LEU A 16 14.48 6.08 5.90
CA LEU A 16 15.70 5.90 6.70
C LEU A 16 15.63 4.63 7.57
N SER A 17 14.43 4.25 8.01
CA SER A 17 14.19 2.98 8.74
C SER A 17 14.08 1.74 7.84
N LEU A 18 14.17 1.91 6.52
CA LEU A 18 13.94 0.84 5.55
C LEU A 18 14.88 -0.36 5.75
N PRO A 19 16.19 -0.18 6.06
CA PRO A 19 17.07 -1.28 6.41
C PRO A 19 16.52 -2.18 7.52
N ILE A 20 15.80 -1.62 8.49
CA ILE A 20 15.22 -2.35 9.63
C ILE A 20 13.90 -2.99 9.22
N THR A 21 13.03 -2.25 8.52
CA THR A 21 11.63 -2.65 8.28
C THR A 21 11.43 -3.59 7.08
N MET A 22 12.42 -3.75 6.19
CA MET A 22 12.24 -4.51 4.95
C MET A 22 11.89 -5.99 5.17
N PHE A 23 12.44 -6.65 6.20
CA PHE A 23 12.17 -8.07 6.44
C PHE A 23 10.71 -8.35 6.80
N TYR A 24 10.04 -7.42 7.47
CA TYR A 24 8.60 -7.51 7.76
C TYR A 24 7.75 -7.43 6.50
N LEU A 25 8.26 -6.81 5.43
CA LEU A 25 7.60 -6.69 4.14
C LEU A 25 8.05 -7.79 3.16
N SER A 26 8.99 -8.66 3.55
CA SER A 26 9.57 -9.68 2.67
C SER A 26 8.64 -10.90 2.51
N PRO A 27 8.15 -11.17 1.29
CA PRO A 27 7.35 -12.35 0.99
C PRO A 27 8.17 -13.65 1.00
N LEU A 28 9.51 -13.57 0.97
CA LEU A 28 10.37 -14.75 1.04
C LEU A 28 10.42 -15.31 2.46
N LEU A 29 10.41 -14.42 3.46
CA LEU A 29 10.48 -14.82 4.86
C LEU A 29 9.22 -15.59 5.29
N THR A 30 8.05 -15.23 4.75
CA THR A 30 6.81 -15.98 5.01
C THR A 30 6.87 -17.39 4.43
N LEU A 31 7.44 -17.56 3.25
CA LEU A 31 7.61 -18.89 2.61
C LEU A 31 8.62 -19.74 3.38
N GLN A 32 9.73 -19.14 3.84
CA GLN A 32 10.72 -19.82 4.68
C GLN A 32 10.16 -20.23 6.04
N GLY A 33 9.28 -19.42 6.65
CA GLY A 33 8.55 -19.79 7.86
C GLY A 33 7.56 -20.91 7.61
N ALA A 34 6.77 -20.80 6.54
CA ALA A 34 5.76 -21.80 6.17
C ALA A 34 6.37 -23.18 5.90
N LEU A 35 7.56 -23.25 5.28
CA LEU A 35 8.34 -24.48 5.11
C LEU A 35 8.61 -25.22 6.43
N ARG A 36 8.70 -24.50 7.55
CA ARG A 36 8.94 -25.04 8.89
C ARG A 36 7.69 -25.06 9.76
N GLY A 37 6.52 -24.76 9.20
CA GLY A 37 5.26 -24.63 9.97
C GLY A 37 5.25 -23.43 10.92
N ILE A 38 6.07 -22.40 10.67
CA ILE A 38 6.23 -21.23 11.55
C ILE A 38 5.52 -20.02 10.94
N VAL A 39 4.65 -19.38 11.73
CA VAL A 39 4.10 -18.06 11.40
C VAL A 39 5.13 -16.99 11.77
N THR A 40 5.59 -16.25 10.76
CA THR A 40 6.59 -15.17 10.88
C THR A 40 5.94 -13.82 11.13
N SER A 41 6.72 -12.83 11.56
CA SER A 41 6.26 -11.44 11.67
C SER A 41 5.77 -10.85 10.35
N SER A 42 6.35 -11.24 9.20
CA SER A 42 5.89 -10.78 7.89
C SER A 42 4.49 -11.25 7.54
N LEU A 43 4.13 -12.50 7.90
CA LEU A 43 2.77 -12.99 7.70
C LEU A 43 1.77 -12.31 8.65
N LEU A 44 2.16 -12.11 9.91
CA LEU A 44 1.36 -11.32 10.86
C LEU A 44 1.15 -9.89 10.36
N PHE A 45 2.19 -9.28 9.79
CA PHE A 45 2.13 -7.94 9.23
C PHE A 45 1.13 -7.84 8.06
N VAL A 46 1.10 -8.85 7.16
CA VAL A 46 0.08 -8.92 6.09
C VAL A 46 -1.33 -8.94 6.68
N VAL A 47 -1.58 -9.81 7.67
CA VAL A 47 -2.91 -9.92 8.32
C VAL A 47 -3.29 -8.62 9.03
N ILE A 48 -2.39 -8.08 9.86
CA ILE A 48 -2.64 -6.85 10.63
C ILE A 48 -2.88 -5.67 9.68
N SER A 49 -2.10 -5.53 8.62
CA SER A 49 -2.29 -4.45 7.65
C SER A 49 -3.63 -4.55 6.91
N ALA A 50 -4.11 -5.78 6.64
CA ALA A 50 -5.43 -6.00 6.06
C ALA A 50 -6.55 -5.61 7.04
N ILE A 51 -6.40 -5.92 8.33
CA ILE A 51 -7.33 -5.50 9.39
C ILE A 51 -7.33 -3.97 9.54
N ILE A 52 -6.16 -3.34 9.57
CA ILE A 52 -6.06 -1.87 9.60
C ILE A 52 -6.74 -1.29 8.34
N ALA A 53 -6.57 -1.93 7.19
CA ALA A 53 -7.19 -1.46 5.95
C ALA A 53 -8.71 -1.56 5.94
N PHE A 54 -9.29 -2.45 6.76
CA PHE A 54 -10.73 -2.48 7.01
C PHE A 54 -11.21 -1.16 7.65
N PHE A 55 -10.55 -0.69 8.71
CA PHE A 55 -11.00 0.50 9.44
C PHE A 55 -10.48 1.83 8.87
N ALA A 56 -9.26 1.86 8.35
CA ALA A 56 -8.55 3.08 7.97
C ALA A 56 -8.27 3.17 6.45
N GLY A 57 -8.77 2.22 5.66
CA GLY A 57 -8.38 2.07 4.26
C GLY A 57 -6.87 1.84 4.12
N ARG A 58 -6.31 2.12 2.93
CA ARG A 58 -4.91 1.82 2.63
C ARG A 58 -3.93 2.87 3.18
N ILE A 59 -4.17 3.40 4.38
CA ILE A 59 -3.39 4.49 4.99
C ILE A 59 -1.91 4.13 5.17
N PHE A 60 -1.60 2.86 5.44
CA PHE A 60 -0.22 2.37 5.52
C PHE A 60 0.58 2.69 4.25
N CYS A 61 0.02 2.44 3.06
CA CYS A 61 0.66 2.75 1.78
C CYS A 61 0.88 4.26 1.53
N GLY A 62 0.04 5.10 2.13
CA GLY A 62 0.11 6.55 1.99
C GLY A 62 1.04 7.24 2.98
N TRP A 63 1.24 6.67 4.17
CA TRP A 63 1.86 7.37 5.29
C TRP A 63 3.09 6.68 5.87
N ILE A 64 3.22 5.36 5.72
CA ILE A 64 4.20 4.56 6.45
C ILE A 64 5.08 3.73 5.51
N CYS A 65 4.51 3.19 4.42
CA CYS A 65 5.19 2.24 3.56
C CYS A 65 6.47 2.83 2.93
N PRO A 66 7.66 2.29 3.24
CA PRO A 66 8.91 2.84 2.73
C PRO A 66 9.09 2.59 1.24
N GLY A 67 8.60 1.46 0.71
CA GLY A 67 8.61 1.20 -0.74
C GLY A 67 7.71 2.16 -1.52
N GLY A 68 6.62 2.65 -0.92
CA GLY A 68 5.80 3.72 -1.51
C GLY A 68 6.48 5.09 -1.43
N ALA A 69 7.17 5.33 -0.31
CA ALA A 69 7.93 6.56 -0.07
C ALA A 69 9.08 6.74 -1.07
N VAL A 70 9.89 5.70 -1.31
CA VAL A 70 10.98 5.72 -2.30
C VAL A 70 10.46 6.14 -3.67
N GLN A 71 9.33 5.58 -4.11
CA GLN A 71 8.74 5.92 -5.41
C GLN A 71 8.23 7.36 -5.45
N GLU A 72 7.69 7.89 -4.35
CA GLU A 72 7.20 9.28 -4.26
C GLU A 72 8.32 10.31 -4.25
N VAL A 73 9.47 9.99 -3.65
CA VAL A 73 10.68 10.84 -3.70
C VAL A 73 11.23 10.96 -5.13
N LEU A 74 10.97 9.97 -5.99
CA LEU A 74 11.43 9.96 -7.39
C LEU A 74 10.50 10.70 -8.36
N PHE A 75 9.35 11.21 -7.91
CA PHE A 75 8.43 11.96 -8.78
C PHE A 75 9.06 13.17 -9.47
N PRO A 76 9.97 13.95 -8.85
CA PRO A 76 10.66 15.04 -9.54
C PRO A 76 11.51 14.56 -10.73
N ALA A 77 12.00 13.32 -10.71
CA ALA A 77 12.78 12.76 -11.81
C ALA A 77 11.89 12.19 -12.94
N ASN A 78 10.79 11.51 -12.59
CA ASN A 78 9.79 11.07 -13.56
C ASN A 78 8.37 11.13 -12.96
N ASP A 79 7.63 12.18 -13.33
CA ASP A 79 6.25 12.41 -12.84
C ASP A 79 5.18 11.83 -13.77
N ARG A 80 5.54 10.93 -14.69
CA ARG A 80 4.60 10.32 -15.63
C ARG A 80 3.48 9.61 -14.87
N ARG A 81 2.24 9.93 -15.24
CA ARG A 81 1.05 9.32 -14.62
C ARG A 81 0.89 7.89 -15.10
N VAL A 82 0.77 6.97 -14.14
CA VAL A 82 0.57 5.54 -14.39
C VAL A 82 -0.87 5.20 -13.99
N VAL A 83 -1.73 4.92 -14.96
CA VAL A 83 -3.10 4.43 -14.72
C VAL A 83 -3.07 2.92 -14.86
N GLY A 84 -3.14 2.22 -13.73
CA GLY A 84 -2.87 0.78 -13.68
C GLY A 84 -3.84 -0.12 -14.46
N GLY A 85 -5.05 0.35 -14.80
CA GLY A 85 -5.92 -0.25 -15.81
C GLY A 85 -6.01 -1.78 -15.73
N LYS A 86 -5.76 -2.48 -16.86
CA LYS A 86 -5.74 -3.95 -16.92
C LYS A 86 -4.52 -4.56 -16.22
N TYR A 87 -3.42 -3.84 -16.14
CA TYR A 87 -2.18 -4.32 -15.54
C TYR A 87 -2.23 -4.32 -14.00
N ASP A 88 -3.17 -3.60 -13.39
CA ASP A 88 -3.48 -3.70 -11.95
C ASP A 88 -3.90 -5.12 -11.55
N PHE A 89 -4.33 -5.97 -12.48
CA PHE A 89 -4.64 -7.37 -12.18
C PHE A 89 -3.39 -8.21 -11.90
N ILE A 90 -2.20 -7.78 -12.34
CA ILE A 90 -0.93 -8.52 -12.16
C ILE A 90 -0.65 -8.74 -10.66
N LYS A 91 -0.79 -7.71 -9.82
CA LYS A 91 -0.56 -7.85 -8.37
C LYS A 91 -1.47 -8.89 -7.72
N TYR A 92 -2.70 -9.06 -8.21
CA TYR A 92 -3.62 -10.08 -7.70
C TYR A 92 -3.14 -11.48 -8.11
N GLY A 93 -2.68 -11.65 -9.36
CA GLY A 93 -2.08 -12.91 -9.81
C GLY A 93 -0.86 -13.29 -8.98
N ILE A 94 0.06 -12.35 -8.75
CA ILE A 94 1.25 -12.56 -7.91
C ILE A 94 0.84 -12.94 -6.47
N ALA A 95 -0.13 -12.24 -5.87
CA ALA A 95 -0.61 -12.55 -4.53
C ALA A 95 -1.33 -13.90 -4.44
N MET A 96 -2.12 -14.28 -5.44
CA MET A 96 -2.78 -15.59 -5.49
C MET A 96 -1.77 -16.73 -5.60
N ILE A 97 -0.76 -16.60 -6.46
CA ILE A 97 0.32 -17.59 -6.56
C ILE A 97 1.07 -17.70 -5.23
N TRP A 98 1.43 -16.57 -4.63
CA TRP A 98 2.13 -16.56 -3.35
C TRP A 98 1.30 -17.20 -2.23
N LEU A 99 -0.01 -16.93 -2.16
CA LEU A 99 -0.91 -17.59 -1.21
C LEU A 99 -1.04 -19.08 -1.44
N ALA A 100 -1.16 -19.51 -2.71
CA ALA A 100 -1.23 -20.93 -3.04
C ALA A 100 0.03 -21.67 -2.60
N ILE A 101 1.22 -21.10 -2.86
CA ILE A 101 2.49 -21.65 -2.39
C ILE A 101 2.53 -21.67 -0.86
N LEU A 102 2.12 -20.58 -0.20
CA LEU A 102 2.11 -20.48 1.25
C LEU A 102 1.23 -21.58 1.89
N MET A 103 0.01 -21.77 1.38
CA MET A 103 -0.90 -22.83 1.86
C MET A 103 -0.31 -24.22 1.63
N PHE A 104 0.25 -24.48 0.45
CA PHE A 104 0.90 -25.75 0.14
C PHE A 104 2.06 -26.07 1.09
N LEU A 105 2.88 -25.06 1.41
CA LEU A 105 4.02 -25.22 2.33
C LEU A 105 3.57 -25.51 3.75
N PHE A 106 2.53 -24.81 4.26
CA PHE A 106 1.98 -25.12 5.58
C PHE A 106 1.38 -26.52 5.66
N VAL A 107 0.67 -26.98 4.62
CA VAL A 107 0.15 -28.36 4.58
C VAL A 107 1.28 -29.37 4.59
N LYS A 108 2.33 -29.16 3.78
CA LYS A 108 3.53 -30.03 3.79
C LYS A 108 4.27 -30.04 5.11
N ALA A 109 4.29 -28.93 5.82
CA ALA A 109 4.94 -28.83 7.12
C ALA A 109 4.12 -29.48 8.26
N GLY A 110 2.94 -30.04 7.99
CA GLY A 110 2.07 -30.61 9.03
C GLY A 110 1.21 -29.57 9.75
N GLY A 111 1.03 -28.38 9.17
CA GLY A 111 0.24 -27.28 9.70
C GLY A 111 1.06 -26.18 10.38
N ILE A 112 0.39 -25.37 11.19
CA ILE A 112 1.04 -24.31 11.97
C ILE A 112 1.53 -24.93 13.29
N MET A 113 2.84 -25.10 13.39
CA MET A 113 3.51 -25.70 14.55
C MET A 113 3.95 -24.67 15.58
N ALA A 114 4.24 -23.43 15.16
CA ALA A 114 4.63 -22.36 16.06
C ALA A 114 4.37 -20.97 15.48
N ILE A 115 4.22 -19.98 16.36
CA ILE A 115 4.21 -18.55 16.01
C ILE A 115 5.50 -17.96 16.57
N LYS A 116 6.44 -17.59 15.69
CA LYS A 116 7.73 -16.99 16.07
C LYS A 116 7.91 -15.68 15.31
N PRO A 117 7.48 -14.54 15.88
CA PRO A 117 7.56 -13.24 15.21
C PRO A 117 8.99 -12.86 14.80
N LEU A 118 9.98 -13.23 15.61
CA LEU A 118 11.40 -12.91 15.39
C LEU A 118 12.13 -13.96 14.53
N TYR A 119 11.41 -14.88 13.90
CA TYR A 119 12.03 -15.88 13.03
C TYR A 119 12.73 -15.22 11.84
N GLY A 120 14.04 -15.46 11.72
CA GLY A 120 14.90 -14.84 10.70
C GLY A 120 15.32 -13.39 10.99
N ILE A 121 15.03 -12.87 12.20
CA ILE A 121 15.39 -11.53 12.66
C ILE A 121 16.14 -11.63 13.99
N GLU A 122 17.30 -12.30 13.99
CA GLU A 122 18.12 -12.42 15.20
C GLU A 122 18.86 -11.10 15.48
N GLY A 123 18.47 -10.42 16.57
CA GLY A 123 19.08 -9.15 17.02
C GLY A 123 18.40 -7.87 16.53
N GLY A 124 17.22 -7.96 15.88
CA GLY A 124 16.44 -6.78 15.46
C GLY A 124 16.98 -6.02 14.23
N PHE A 125 18.21 -6.31 13.81
CA PHE A 125 18.81 -5.78 12.59
C PHE A 125 18.75 -6.78 11.44
N SER A 126 18.13 -6.33 10.37
CA SER A 126 17.84 -7.07 9.14
C SER A 126 19.06 -7.33 8.24
N LEU A 127 20.13 -6.55 8.34
CA LEU A 127 21.29 -6.60 7.40
C LEU A 127 22.51 -7.32 7.98
N ARG A 128 22.36 -8.50 8.58
CA ARG A 128 23.49 -9.21 9.20
C ARG A 128 24.26 -10.11 8.22
N THR A 129 23.56 -10.67 7.23
CA THR A 129 24.15 -11.63 6.28
C THR A 129 24.41 -10.96 4.93
N SER A 130 25.57 -11.20 4.31
CA SER A 130 25.92 -10.63 2.99
C SER A 130 24.84 -10.85 1.92
N THR A 131 24.17 -12.01 1.97
CA THR A 131 23.04 -12.34 1.08
C THR A 131 21.82 -11.43 1.28
N SER A 132 21.48 -11.08 2.53
CA SER A 132 20.36 -10.18 2.84
C SER A 132 20.60 -8.76 2.35
N TYR A 133 21.85 -8.30 2.46
CA TYR A 133 22.28 -7.02 1.92
C TYR A 133 22.12 -6.99 0.41
N LEU A 134 22.63 -8.01 -0.28
CA LEU A 134 22.50 -8.10 -1.75
C LEU A 134 21.03 -8.12 -2.21
N MET A 135 20.17 -8.92 -1.57
CA MET A 135 18.73 -8.97 -1.89
C MET A 135 18.05 -7.60 -1.69
N PHE A 136 18.43 -6.88 -0.63
CA PHE A 136 17.89 -5.55 -0.35
C PHE A 136 18.23 -4.54 -1.45
N TYR A 137 19.50 -4.43 -1.84
CA TYR A 137 19.91 -3.49 -2.90
C TYR A 137 19.34 -3.86 -4.26
N ILE A 138 19.20 -5.16 -4.56
CA ILE A 138 18.55 -5.60 -5.78
C ILE A 138 17.07 -5.20 -5.77
N ALA A 139 16.34 -5.46 -4.68
CA ALA A 139 14.91 -5.13 -4.59
C ALA A 139 14.67 -3.61 -4.63
N MET A 140 15.46 -2.82 -3.91
CA MET A 140 15.37 -1.36 -3.97
C MET A 140 15.82 -0.81 -5.32
N GLY A 141 16.92 -1.30 -5.87
CA GLY A 141 17.40 -0.94 -7.19
C GLY A 141 16.33 -1.20 -8.25
N ALA A 142 15.66 -2.36 -8.20
CA ALA A 142 14.55 -2.68 -9.09
C ALA A 142 13.37 -1.69 -8.93
N ILE A 143 12.96 -1.34 -7.70
CA ILE A 143 11.88 -0.36 -7.47
C ILE A 143 12.27 1.02 -7.99
N VAL A 144 13.51 1.46 -7.76
CA VAL A 144 14.04 2.74 -8.23
C VAL A 144 14.05 2.78 -9.75
N ILE A 145 14.66 1.78 -10.40
CA ILE A 145 14.73 1.65 -11.86
C ILE A 145 13.32 1.64 -12.45
N LEU A 146 12.41 0.82 -11.92
CA LEU A 146 11.03 0.74 -12.39
C LEU A 146 10.32 2.10 -12.31
N SER A 147 10.53 2.84 -11.22
CA SER A 147 9.91 4.15 -11.00
C SER A 147 10.47 5.23 -11.90
N LEU A 148 11.79 5.22 -12.12
CA LEU A 148 12.45 6.14 -13.05
C LEU A 148 12.03 5.89 -14.50
N LEU A 149 11.72 4.65 -14.89
CA LEU A 149 11.30 4.32 -16.25
C LEU A 149 9.80 4.54 -16.49
N ILE A 150 8.95 4.09 -15.56
CA ILE A 150 7.50 4.05 -15.78
C ILE A 150 6.78 5.30 -15.23
N GLY A 151 7.23 5.87 -14.11
CA GLY A 151 6.67 7.08 -13.49
C GLY A 151 6.12 6.85 -12.08
N ARG A 152 4.92 7.37 -11.81
CA ARG A 152 4.32 7.38 -10.47
C ARG A 152 3.93 5.99 -9.96
N ARG A 153 4.59 5.55 -8.87
CA ARG A 153 4.23 4.38 -8.05
C ARG A 153 3.98 3.05 -8.83
N PRO A 154 4.79 2.66 -9.83
CA PRO A 154 4.55 1.45 -10.64
C PRO A 154 4.61 0.15 -9.84
N PHE A 155 5.49 0.06 -8.84
CA PHE A 155 5.55 -1.14 -7.98
C PHE A 155 4.26 -1.30 -7.17
N CYS A 156 3.63 -0.20 -6.74
CA CYS A 156 2.35 -0.24 -6.04
C CYS A 156 1.19 -0.71 -6.94
N HIS A 157 1.25 -0.43 -8.24
CA HIS A 157 0.26 -0.89 -9.22
C HIS A 157 0.42 -2.36 -9.58
N TYR A 158 1.65 -2.81 -9.83
CA TYR A 158 1.89 -4.10 -10.48
C TYR A 158 2.54 -5.16 -9.60
N GLY A 159 3.46 -4.78 -8.70
CA GLY A 159 4.33 -5.73 -7.99
C GLY A 159 4.03 -5.91 -6.50
N CYS A 160 3.22 -5.02 -5.89
CA CYS A 160 3.03 -5.02 -4.45
C CYS A 160 2.10 -6.17 -4.00
N LEU A 161 2.71 -7.22 -3.44
CA LEU A 161 2.02 -8.36 -2.84
C LEU A 161 1.08 -7.99 -1.68
N LEU A 162 1.39 -6.94 -0.93
CA LEU A 162 0.57 -6.47 0.19
C LEU A 162 -0.72 -5.78 -0.28
N ALA A 163 -0.70 -5.19 -1.48
CA ALA A 163 -1.80 -4.36 -1.96
C ALA A 163 -3.13 -5.13 -2.07
N PRO A 164 -3.20 -6.33 -2.69
CA PRO A 164 -4.43 -7.11 -2.75
C PRO A 164 -5.09 -7.39 -1.38
N PHE A 165 -4.29 -7.70 -0.35
CA PHE A 165 -4.80 -7.96 1.01
C PHE A 165 -5.44 -6.72 1.64
N MET A 166 -4.79 -5.56 1.53
CA MET A 166 -5.37 -4.32 2.05
C MET A 166 -6.57 -3.84 1.22
N ILE A 167 -6.56 -4.09 -0.10
CA ILE A 167 -7.73 -3.84 -0.95
C ILE A 167 -8.90 -4.71 -0.52
N ALA A 168 -8.66 -6.00 -0.25
CA ALA A 168 -9.68 -6.92 0.25
C ALA A 168 -10.25 -6.46 1.60
N GLY A 169 -9.40 -6.01 2.54
CA GLY A 169 -9.83 -5.44 3.82
C GLY A 169 -10.74 -4.21 3.64
N LYS A 170 -10.32 -3.25 2.80
CA LYS A 170 -11.13 -2.05 2.50
C LYS A 170 -12.46 -2.40 1.80
N TRP A 171 -12.42 -3.32 0.85
CA TRP A 171 -13.62 -3.79 0.15
C TRP A 171 -14.59 -4.48 1.11
N ALA A 172 -14.09 -5.31 2.03
CA ALA A 172 -14.90 -5.94 3.06
C ALA A 172 -15.58 -4.91 3.97
N ALA A 173 -14.88 -3.85 4.38
CA ALA A 173 -15.47 -2.76 5.17
C ALA A 173 -16.59 -2.04 4.43
N THR A 174 -16.40 -1.82 3.13
CA THR A 174 -17.41 -1.19 2.27
C THR A 174 -18.65 -2.08 2.13
N LYS A 175 -18.46 -3.38 1.89
CA LYS A 175 -19.55 -4.35 1.72
C LYS A 175 -20.33 -4.61 3.01
N THR A 176 -19.64 -4.67 4.15
CA THR A 176 -20.25 -4.89 5.48
C THR A 176 -20.94 -3.65 6.04
N LYS A 177 -20.86 -2.50 5.35
CA LYS A 177 -21.44 -1.21 5.79
C LYS A 177 -21.02 -0.82 7.21
N MET A 178 -19.82 -1.21 7.61
CA MET A 178 -19.24 -0.79 8.88
C MET A 178 -18.64 0.61 8.76
N PRO A 179 -18.63 1.40 9.85
CA PRO A 179 -17.94 2.68 9.86
C PRO A 179 -16.45 2.50 9.58
N HIS A 180 -15.94 3.19 8.56
CA HIS A 180 -14.52 3.17 8.20
C HIS A 180 -14.09 4.51 7.62
N LEU A 181 -12.78 4.75 7.62
CA LEU A 181 -12.21 5.95 7.03
C LEU A 181 -12.31 5.89 5.50
N HIS A 182 -13.06 6.82 4.93
CA HIS A 182 -13.12 7.04 3.49
C HIS A 182 -13.07 8.52 3.15
N LEU A 183 -13.02 8.81 1.84
CA LEU A 183 -13.17 10.16 1.34
C LEU A 183 -14.63 10.39 0.98
N GLU A 184 -15.12 11.59 1.28
CA GLU A 184 -16.41 12.11 0.81
C GLU A 184 -16.15 13.39 0.02
N ALA A 185 -17.05 13.68 -0.91
CA ALA A 185 -16.97 14.89 -1.71
C ALA A 185 -18.36 15.49 -1.91
N ASP A 186 -18.42 16.82 -1.85
CA ASP A 186 -19.61 17.61 -2.18
C ASP A 186 -19.47 18.15 -3.61
N SER A 187 -20.01 17.41 -4.58
CA SER A 187 -19.90 17.69 -6.02
C SER A 187 -20.38 19.10 -6.38
N SER A 188 -21.37 19.64 -5.64
CA SER A 188 -21.98 20.96 -5.87
C SER A 188 -20.98 22.13 -5.71
N LYS A 189 -19.94 21.94 -4.91
CA LYS A 189 -18.88 22.94 -4.66
C LYS A 189 -17.70 22.82 -5.63
N CYS A 190 -17.71 21.81 -6.51
CA CYS A 190 -16.61 21.55 -7.43
C CYS A 190 -16.59 22.55 -8.59
N ILE A 191 -15.41 23.09 -8.89
CA ILE A 191 -15.17 24.07 -9.97
C ILE A 191 -14.36 23.48 -11.14
N ASP A 192 -14.31 22.15 -11.25
CA ASP A 192 -13.62 21.40 -12.30
C ASP A 192 -12.13 21.76 -12.56
N CYS A 193 -11.42 22.30 -11.57
CA CYS A 193 -10.02 22.74 -11.73
C CYS A 193 -8.97 21.60 -11.89
N LYS A 194 -9.36 20.33 -11.71
CA LYS A 194 -8.51 19.11 -11.85
C LYS A 194 -7.24 19.06 -11.00
N LEU A 195 -7.06 19.97 -10.04
CA LEU A 195 -5.92 19.97 -9.11
C LEU A 195 -5.84 18.68 -8.26
N CYS A 196 -6.98 18.16 -7.82
CA CYS A 196 -7.04 16.90 -7.08
C CYS A 196 -6.47 15.72 -7.90
N THR A 197 -6.88 15.60 -9.16
CA THR A 197 -6.36 14.61 -10.12
C THR A 197 -4.86 14.77 -10.35
N LYS A 198 -4.38 16.01 -10.58
CA LYS A 198 -2.95 16.29 -10.81
C LYS A 198 -2.08 15.92 -9.59
N SER A 199 -2.58 16.20 -8.38
CA SER A 199 -1.87 15.95 -7.12
C SER A 199 -1.85 14.49 -6.65
N CYS A 200 -2.67 13.61 -7.26
CA CYS A 200 -2.83 12.26 -6.76
C CYS A 200 -1.56 11.41 -7.01
N PRO A 201 -0.90 10.89 -5.96
CA PRO A 201 0.33 10.10 -6.11
C PRO A 201 0.07 8.72 -6.74
N MET A 202 -1.17 8.24 -6.69
CA MET A 202 -1.63 7.00 -7.35
C MET A 202 -2.24 7.28 -8.74
N SER A 203 -2.05 8.48 -9.28
CA SER A 203 -2.50 8.90 -10.62
C SER A 203 -4.01 8.78 -10.88
N LEU A 204 -4.85 8.67 -9.85
CA LEU A 204 -6.30 8.54 -9.99
C LEU A 204 -6.94 9.79 -10.59
N ASP A 205 -8.01 9.61 -11.35
CA ASP A 205 -8.86 10.72 -11.78
C ASP A 205 -9.86 11.13 -10.68
N VAL A 206 -9.32 11.80 -9.66
CA VAL A 206 -10.10 12.23 -8.49
C VAL A 206 -11.19 13.22 -8.87
N ASN A 207 -10.99 14.06 -9.88
CA ASN A 207 -12.00 14.99 -10.37
C ASN A 207 -13.21 14.24 -10.96
N ALA A 208 -12.97 13.21 -11.77
CA ALA A 208 -14.05 12.35 -12.25
C ALA A 208 -14.78 11.65 -11.09
N MET A 209 -14.05 11.15 -10.09
CA MET A 209 -14.62 10.53 -8.87
C MET A 209 -15.53 11.49 -8.09
N VAL A 210 -15.14 12.77 -7.98
CA VAL A 210 -15.96 13.82 -7.34
C VAL A 210 -17.23 14.07 -8.15
N ARG A 211 -17.12 14.15 -9.48
CA ARG A 211 -18.27 14.43 -10.36
C ARG A 211 -19.27 13.28 -10.43
N SER A 212 -18.80 12.04 -10.29
CA SER A 212 -19.66 10.86 -10.24
C SER A 212 -20.19 10.56 -8.83
N GLU A 213 -19.89 11.42 -7.85
CA GLU A 213 -20.22 11.23 -6.42
C GLU A 213 -19.75 9.88 -5.85
N ASN A 214 -18.73 9.29 -6.47
CA ASN A 214 -18.19 8.00 -6.10
C ASN A 214 -16.70 8.14 -5.80
N MET A 215 -16.41 8.43 -4.53
CA MET A 215 -15.06 8.59 -4.01
C MET A 215 -14.36 7.25 -3.70
N TYR A 216 -15.00 6.11 -4.01
CA TYR A 216 -14.40 4.80 -3.81
C TYR A 216 -13.46 4.42 -4.95
N SER A 217 -12.27 3.97 -4.59
CA SER A 217 -11.30 3.37 -5.52
C SER A 217 -10.43 2.37 -4.79
N HIS A 218 -10.18 1.22 -5.41
CA HIS A 218 -9.29 0.18 -4.88
C HIS A 218 -7.84 0.68 -4.72
N GLU A 219 -7.41 1.59 -5.59
CA GLU A 219 -6.05 2.15 -5.60
C GLU A 219 -5.86 3.37 -4.70
N CYS A 220 -6.94 3.90 -4.10
CA CYS A 220 -6.81 5.03 -3.18
C CYS A 220 -6.08 4.60 -1.89
N ILE A 221 -4.93 5.22 -1.64
CA ILE A 221 -4.06 5.00 -0.47
C ILE A 221 -4.36 5.92 0.73
N SER A 222 -5.49 6.62 0.73
CA SER A 222 -5.91 7.52 1.83
C SER A 222 -4.83 8.53 2.26
N CYS A 223 -4.05 9.08 1.31
CA CYS A 223 -2.94 10.00 1.59
C CYS A 223 -3.34 11.47 1.79
N GLY A 224 -4.58 11.83 1.42
CA GLY A 224 -5.16 13.15 1.66
C GLY A 224 -4.64 14.27 0.77
N ALA A 225 -3.81 13.98 -0.24
CA ALA A 225 -3.28 15.01 -1.16
C ALA A 225 -4.40 15.81 -1.84
N CYS A 226 -5.45 15.12 -2.29
CA CYS A 226 -6.63 15.75 -2.90
C CYS A 226 -7.44 16.63 -1.95
N VAL A 227 -7.48 16.29 -0.65
CA VAL A 227 -8.15 17.08 0.40
C VAL A 227 -7.40 18.39 0.63
N ASP A 228 -6.08 18.32 0.77
CA ASP A 228 -5.24 19.47 1.08
C ASP A 228 -5.05 20.45 -0.08
N ILE A 229 -5.10 19.98 -1.33
CA ILE A 229 -4.90 20.82 -2.52
C ILE A 229 -6.19 21.50 -2.99
N CYS A 230 -7.36 21.04 -2.56
CA CYS A 230 -8.64 21.53 -3.08
C CYS A 230 -8.93 22.96 -2.56
N PRO A 231 -9.00 23.99 -3.43
CA PRO A 231 -9.21 25.37 -3.00
C PRO A 231 -10.60 25.61 -2.40
N ARG A 232 -11.59 24.82 -2.85
CA ARG A 232 -12.99 24.91 -2.41
C ARG A 232 -13.34 23.95 -1.27
N LYS A 233 -12.35 23.19 -0.76
CA LYS A 233 -12.54 22.18 0.31
C LYS A 233 -13.69 21.20 0.03
N VAL A 234 -13.80 20.79 -1.23
CA VAL A 234 -14.85 19.87 -1.72
C VAL A 234 -14.70 18.48 -1.12
N ILE A 235 -13.47 18.02 -0.95
CA ILE A 235 -13.13 16.66 -0.53
C ILE A 235 -12.75 16.67 0.94
N SER A 236 -13.27 15.73 1.72
CA SER A 236 -12.96 15.57 3.15
C SER A 236 -12.75 14.10 3.53
N TYR A 237 -12.14 13.86 4.70
CA TYR A 237 -12.15 12.54 5.31
C TYR A 237 -13.41 12.38 6.15
N SER A 238 -14.03 11.22 6.07
CA SER A 238 -15.19 10.85 6.87
C SER A 238 -14.94 9.47 7.50
N PHE A 239 -15.45 9.30 8.73
CA PHE A 239 -15.48 8.02 9.42
C PHE A 239 -16.95 7.64 9.65
N SER A 240 -17.58 7.14 8.60
CA SER A 240 -19.00 6.84 8.58
C SER A 240 -19.23 5.53 7.83
N LYS A 241 -20.48 5.05 7.82
CA LYS A 241 -20.85 3.98 6.89
C LYS A 241 -20.81 4.61 5.51
N ALA A 242 -20.02 4.05 4.59
CA ALA A 242 -20.01 4.52 3.21
C ALA A 242 -21.46 4.60 2.70
N GLY A 243 -21.90 5.81 2.35
CA GLY A 243 -23.21 6.06 1.75
C GLY A 243 -23.39 5.23 0.47
N LYS A 244 -24.64 5.10 -0.03
CA LYS A 244 -24.93 4.36 -1.27
C LYS A 244 -23.97 4.81 -2.37
N GLN A 245 -22.98 3.97 -2.65
CA GLN A 245 -22.14 4.05 -3.84
C GLN A 245 -23.07 3.65 -4.98
N ALA A 246 -23.51 4.64 -5.77
CA ALA A 246 -24.23 4.38 -7.01
C ALA A 246 -23.33 3.64 -8.00
#